data_AF-A0ABD0WLE6-F1
#
_entry.id   AF-A0ABD0WLE6-F1
#
_cell.length_a   1.000
_cell.length_b   1.000
_cell.length_c   1.000
_cell.angle_alpha   90.00
_cell.angle_beta   90.00
_cell.angle_gamma   90.00
#
_symmetry.space_group_name_H-M   'P 1'
#
loop_
_entity.id
_entity.type
_entity.pdbx_description
1 polymer ?
#
loop_
_entity_poly.entity_id
_entity_poly.type
_entity_poly.pdbx_seq_one_letter_code
_entity_poly.pdbx_strand_id
1 'polypeptide(L)'
;MEVENFTIFIKNSIRFPRFNVTRGNFPSSLNKTYIRNCTYDKDLNRHCPIFKVGDVLRYTGQNLSTIALTGGEIGINIKWRCDLDLPEDRCEPHYSFTRLDAVFEKNALSKGYNFRFAKYYKMENGTDFRTLYKAYAIRFDILVTGLAGKFHLVPTLINIVAAVTSVGLGAFLCDVILLNFLKGADQYKAKKFEEVSESQI
;
A
#
# COMPACT_ATOMS: atom_id res chain seq x y z
N MET A 1 4.46 16.05 27.01
CA MET A 1 3.11 16.54 26.68
C MET A 1 2.14 15.36 26.74
N GLU A 2 0.93 15.53 27.26
CA GLU A 2 -0.02 14.41 27.46
C GLU A 2 -0.44 13.72 26.15
N VAL A 3 -0.52 14.47 25.05
CA VAL A 3 -0.93 13.99 23.73
C VAL A 3 -0.07 12.84 23.21
N GLU A 4 1.21 12.77 23.62
CA GLU A 4 2.12 11.70 23.23
C GLU A 4 1.67 10.32 23.72
N ASN A 5 0.97 10.29 24.85
CA ASN A 5 0.48 9.08 25.49
C ASN A 5 -0.94 8.72 25.09
N PHE A 6 -1.58 9.52 24.22
CA PHE A 6 -2.88 9.15 23.67
C PHE A 6 -2.75 7.91 22.78
N THR A 7 -3.82 7.12 22.77
CA THR A 7 -3.90 5.88 22.01
C THR A 7 -4.98 5.98 20.94
N ILE A 8 -4.67 5.44 19.76
CA ILE A 8 -5.56 5.34 18.62
C ILE A 8 -5.91 3.86 18.47
N PHE A 9 -7.19 3.51 18.63
CA PHE A 9 -7.69 2.17 18.36
C PHE A 9 -8.23 2.08 16.93
N ILE A 10 -7.64 1.22 16.11
CA ILE A 10 -8.04 1.05 14.72
C ILE A 10 -8.75 -0.30 14.53
N LYS A 11 -10.03 -0.23 14.16
CA LYS A 11 -10.82 -1.38 13.71
C LYS A 11 -10.96 -1.32 12.20
N ASN A 12 -10.26 -2.20 11.50
CA ASN A 12 -10.28 -2.27 10.05
C ASN A 12 -10.87 -3.61 9.57
N SER A 13 -11.80 -3.53 8.62
CA SER A 13 -12.36 -4.68 7.91
C SER A 13 -12.19 -4.46 6.41
N ILE A 14 -11.71 -5.49 5.73
CA ILE A 14 -11.55 -5.50 4.28
C ILE A 14 -12.39 -6.64 3.69
N ARG A 15 -12.87 -6.42 2.46
CA ARG A 15 -13.56 -7.44 1.68
C ARG A 15 -12.99 -7.44 0.28
N PHE A 16 -12.68 -8.63 -0.23
CA PHE A 16 -12.34 -8.87 -1.63
C PHE A 16 -13.57 -9.44 -2.35
N PRO A 17 -14.41 -8.60 -3.00
CA PRO A 17 -15.73 -9.04 -3.48
C PRO A 17 -15.65 -10.13 -4.53
N ARG A 18 -14.64 -10.06 -5.42
CA ARG A 18 -14.40 -11.05 -6.48
C ARG A 18 -14.24 -12.48 -5.93
N PHE A 19 -13.65 -12.62 -4.76
CA PHE A 19 -13.40 -13.93 -4.12
C PHE A 19 -14.36 -14.21 -2.96
N ASN A 20 -15.25 -13.26 -2.64
CA ASN A 20 -16.13 -13.27 -1.48
C ASN A 20 -15.41 -13.56 -0.14
N VAL A 21 -14.21 -13.01 0.04
CA VAL A 21 -13.40 -13.16 1.25
C VAL A 21 -13.43 -11.86 2.06
N THR A 22 -13.66 -11.98 3.37
CA THR A 22 -13.61 -10.86 4.33
C THR A 22 -12.52 -11.13 5.36
N ARG A 23 -11.76 -10.09 5.72
CA ARG A 23 -10.72 -10.14 6.76
C ARG A 23 -10.84 -8.92 7.67
N GLY A 24 -10.32 -9.07 8.88
CA GLY A 24 -10.19 -7.99 9.86
C GLY A 24 -8.75 -7.89 10.33
N ASN A 25 -8.31 -6.70 10.72
CA ASN A 25 -6.92 -6.48 11.16
C ASN A 25 -6.51 -7.25 12.41
N PHE A 26 -7.47 -7.86 13.08
CA PHE A 26 -7.27 -8.65 14.27
C PHE A 26 -8.32 -9.79 14.30
N PRO A 27 -7.96 -11.02 14.71
CA PRO A 27 -8.86 -12.17 14.67
C PRO A 27 -10.03 -12.06 15.66
N SER A 28 -11.15 -12.72 15.35
CA SER A 28 -12.34 -12.78 16.20
C SER A 28 -12.08 -13.43 17.57
N SER A 29 -11.04 -14.28 17.66
CA SER A 29 -10.63 -15.03 18.85
C SER A 29 -9.74 -14.23 19.80
N LEU A 30 -9.56 -12.92 19.59
CA LEU A 30 -8.67 -12.12 20.40
C LEU A 30 -9.09 -12.01 21.86
N ASN A 31 -8.12 -12.25 22.75
CA ASN A 31 -8.32 -12.16 24.18
C ASN A 31 -8.52 -10.70 24.62
N LYS A 32 -9.61 -10.42 25.34
CA LYS A 32 -9.89 -9.09 25.93
C LYS A 32 -8.73 -8.59 26.78
N THR A 33 -8.03 -9.48 27.47
CA THR A 33 -6.87 -9.16 28.30
C THR A 33 -5.69 -8.69 27.47
N TYR A 34 -5.48 -9.26 26.28
CA TYR A 34 -4.44 -8.82 25.36
C TYR A 34 -4.72 -7.41 24.84
N ILE A 35 -5.96 -7.14 24.38
CA ILE A 35 -6.34 -5.82 23.85
C ILE A 35 -6.16 -4.71 24.90
N ARG A 36 -6.39 -4.99 26.18
CA ARG A 36 -6.24 -3.97 27.23
C ARG A 36 -4.80 -3.48 27.43
N ASN A 37 -3.82 -4.34 27.19
CA ASN A 37 -2.43 -4.09 27.54
C ASN A 37 -1.50 -4.01 26.33
N CYS A 38 -1.96 -4.41 25.14
CA CYS A 38 -1.11 -4.40 23.96
C CYS A 38 -0.89 -2.95 23.48
N THR A 39 0.30 -2.71 22.94
CA THR A 39 0.63 -1.53 22.13
C THR A 39 1.29 -2.05 20.86
N TYR A 40 0.91 -1.50 19.73
CA TYR A 40 1.47 -1.85 18.44
C TYR A 40 2.98 -1.65 18.44
N ASP A 41 3.70 -2.68 18.01
CA ASP A 41 5.12 -2.61 17.72
C ASP A 41 5.41 -3.44 16.47
N LYS A 42 6.31 -2.93 15.62
CA LYS A 42 6.63 -3.54 14.33
C LYS A 42 7.23 -4.94 14.49
N ASP A 43 7.90 -5.25 15.59
CA ASP A 43 8.61 -6.51 15.76
C ASP A 43 7.97 -7.39 16.84
N LEU A 44 7.51 -6.81 17.94
CA LEU A 44 6.96 -7.54 19.09
C LEU A 44 5.44 -7.78 18.99
N ASN A 45 4.67 -6.79 18.51
CA ASN A 45 3.20 -6.78 18.62
C ASN A 45 2.52 -6.28 17.34
N ARG A 46 2.79 -6.95 16.21
CA ARG A 46 2.30 -6.56 14.86
C ARG A 46 0.77 -6.55 14.74
N HIS A 47 0.08 -7.42 15.49
CA HIS A 47 -1.37 -7.57 15.42
C HIS A 47 -2.14 -6.69 16.40
N CYS A 48 -1.46 -5.91 17.24
CA CYS A 48 -2.15 -5.04 18.19
C CYS A 48 -2.80 -3.85 17.46
N PRO A 49 -4.11 -3.61 17.64
CA PRO A 49 -4.83 -2.51 16.98
C PRO A 49 -4.71 -1.16 17.71
N ILE A 50 -3.89 -1.08 18.77
CA ILE A 50 -3.74 0.12 19.61
C ILE A 50 -2.39 0.77 19.31
N PHE A 51 -2.44 1.99 18.79
CA PHE A 51 -1.26 2.76 18.39
C PHE A 51 -1.08 3.94 19.32
N LYS A 52 0.10 4.08 19.91
CA LYS A 52 0.43 5.27 20.70
C LYS A 52 0.79 6.42 19.76
N VAL A 53 0.25 7.61 20.00
CA VAL A 53 0.50 8.80 19.15
C VAL A 53 1.99 9.11 19.05
N GLY A 54 2.73 9.04 20.17
CA GLY A 54 4.18 9.24 20.17
C GLY A 54 4.94 8.25 19.28
N ASP A 55 4.55 6.97 19.30
CA ASP A 55 5.19 5.94 18.48
C ASP A 55 4.89 6.14 16.99
N VAL A 56 3.65 6.51 16.64
CA VAL A 56 3.25 6.85 15.27
C VAL A 56 4.10 8.00 14.72
N LEU A 57 4.27 9.08 15.50
CA LEU A 57 5.10 10.22 15.10
C LEU A 57 6.57 9.82 14.96
N ARG A 58 7.11 9.00 15.89
CA ARG A 58 8.47 8.48 15.82
C ARG A 58 8.71 7.66 14.55
N TYR A 59 7.75 6.82 14.14
CA TYR A 59 7.85 6.07 12.88
C TYR A 59 7.87 6.95 11.63
N THR A 60 7.34 8.18 11.71
CA THR A 60 7.44 9.18 10.63
C THR A 60 8.69 10.06 10.71
N GLY A 61 9.54 9.89 11.72
CA GLY A 61 10.71 10.74 11.97
C GLY A 61 10.35 12.16 12.45
N GLN A 62 9.12 12.37 12.94
CA GLN A 62 8.62 13.67 13.39
C GLN A 62 8.71 13.81 14.91
N ASN A 63 9.05 15.01 15.37
CA ASN A 63 9.08 15.35 16.78
C ASN A 63 7.74 15.95 17.22
N LEU A 64 7.20 15.49 18.35
CA LEU A 64 5.93 15.99 18.86
C LEU A 64 5.97 17.50 19.16
N SER A 65 7.08 17.99 19.70
CA SER A 65 7.27 19.39 20.07
C SER A 65 7.18 20.35 18.88
N THR A 66 7.56 19.92 17.68
CA THR A 66 7.45 20.75 16.47
C THR A 66 6.07 20.63 15.83
N ILE A 67 5.58 19.40 15.65
CA ILE A 67 4.29 19.17 14.98
C ILE A 67 3.10 19.64 15.83
N ALA A 68 3.21 19.69 17.16
CA ALA A 68 2.15 20.22 18.02
C ALA A 68 1.98 21.75 17.87
N LEU A 69 3.02 22.47 17.47
CA LEU A 69 2.97 23.92 17.26
C LEU A 69 2.38 24.28 15.90
N THR A 70 2.73 23.56 14.85
CA THR A 70 2.27 23.86 13.48
C THR A 70 1.04 23.05 13.07
N GLY A 71 0.78 21.93 13.73
CA GLY A 71 -0.07 20.86 13.21
C GLY A 71 0.61 20.09 12.08
N GLY A 72 -0.09 19.09 11.56
CA GLY A 72 0.36 18.30 10.41
C GLY A 72 -0.63 17.19 10.04
N GLU A 73 -0.30 16.47 8.97
CA GLU A 73 -1.14 15.39 8.44
C GLU A 73 -0.33 14.11 8.38
N ILE A 74 -0.79 13.07 9.07
CA ILE A 74 -0.12 11.78 9.22
C ILE A 74 -0.99 10.69 8.62
N GLY A 75 -0.44 9.96 7.65
CA GLY A 75 -1.04 8.77 7.06
C GLY A 75 -0.68 7.52 7.83
N ILE A 76 -1.69 6.78 8.28
CA ILE A 76 -1.57 5.42 8.80
C ILE A 76 -1.99 4.47 7.68
N ASN A 77 -1.00 3.91 6.99
CA ASN A 77 -1.22 3.04 5.85
C ASN A 77 -1.39 1.59 6.31
N ILE A 78 -2.49 0.95 5.93
CA ILE A 78 -2.79 -0.46 6.19
C ILE A 78 -2.79 -1.18 4.85
N LYS A 79 -1.74 -1.96 4.60
CA LYS A 79 -1.58 -2.70 3.35
C LYS A 79 -1.91 -4.17 3.54
N TRP A 80 -2.83 -4.67 2.73
CA TRP A 80 -3.23 -6.06 2.66
C TRP A 80 -2.72 -6.65 1.35
N ARG A 81 -1.75 -7.57 1.43
CA ARG A 81 -1.29 -8.32 0.27
C ARG A 81 -1.50 -9.80 0.54
N CYS A 82 -2.60 -10.34 0.03
CA CYS A 82 -3.06 -11.66 0.38
C CYS A 82 -2.97 -12.60 -0.81
N ASP A 83 -2.27 -13.70 -0.62
CA ASP A 83 -2.43 -14.88 -1.43
C ASP A 83 -3.54 -15.73 -0.80
N LEU A 84 -4.68 -15.83 -1.49
CA LEU A 84 -5.87 -16.55 -1.01
C LEU A 84 -5.77 -18.06 -1.27
N ASP A 85 -4.69 -18.54 -1.88
CA ASP A 85 -4.38 -19.97 -1.97
C ASP A 85 -3.66 -20.46 -0.69
N LEU A 86 -3.09 -19.53 0.10
CA LEU A 86 -2.48 -19.81 1.39
C LEU A 86 -3.52 -19.81 2.54
N PRO A 87 -3.15 -20.36 3.71
CA PRO A 87 -4.01 -20.32 4.88
C PRO A 87 -4.34 -18.89 5.33
N GLU A 88 -5.48 -18.73 6.02
CA GLU A 88 -6.05 -17.43 6.38
C GLU A 88 -5.14 -16.56 7.26
N ASP A 89 -4.31 -17.18 8.09
CA ASP A 89 -3.36 -16.52 8.99
C ASP A 89 -2.22 -15.80 8.26
N ARG A 90 -1.93 -16.17 6.99
CA ARG A 90 -0.91 -15.52 6.16
C ARG A 90 -1.37 -14.21 5.53
N CYS A 91 -2.68 -13.95 5.53
CA CYS A 91 -3.26 -12.70 5.06
C CYS A 91 -3.38 -11.73 6.23
N GLU A 92 -2.29 -11.02 6.53
CA GLU A 92 -2.19 -10.08 7.65
C GLU A 92 -2.00 -8.62 7.20
N PRO A 93 -2.43 -7.63 8.00
CA PRO A 93 -2.21 -6.22 7.68
C PRO A 93 -0.76 -5.82 7.92
N HIS A 94 -0.17 -5.11 6.97
CA HIS A 94 1.12 -4.46 7.15
C HIS A 94 0.92 -2.96 7.34
N TYR A 95 1.35 -2.43 8.50
CA TYR A 95 1.23 -1.00 8.81
C TYR A 95 2.49 -0.22 8.41
N SER A 96 2.29 0.96 7.84
CA SER A 96 3.37 1.94 7.64
C SER A 96 2.87 3.36 7.88
N PHE A 97 3.77 4.25 8.27
CA PHE A 97 3.43 5.60 8.69
C PHE A 97 4.16 6.61 7.83
N THR A 98 3.46 7.63 7.37
CA THR A 98 4.02 8.65 6.47
C THR A 98 3.45 10.02 6.81
N ARG A 99 4.26 11.08 6.73
CA ARG A 99 3.75 12.45 6.80
C ARG A 99 3.23 12.86 5.42
N LEU A 100 1.95 13.23 5.34
CA LEU A 100 1.26 13.55 4.08
C LEU A 100 1.52 15.00 3.66
N ASP A 101 1.63 15.93 4.61
CA ASP A 101 1.89 17.35 4.37
C ASP A 101 3.39 17.68 4.22
N ALA A 102 4.26 16.69 4.05
CA ALA A 102 5.71 16.85 3.98
C ALA A 102 6.15 17.85 2.89
N VAL A 103 5.41 17.92 1.78
CA VAL A 103 5.66 18.86 0.66
C VAL A 103 5.53 20.32 1.10
N PHE A 104 4.72 20.60 2.12
CA PHE A 104 4.45 21.95 2.61
C PHE A 104 5.31 22.36 3.81
N GLU A 105 6.18 21.49 4.34
CA GLU A 105 7.03 21.81 5.51
C GLU A 105 7.92 23.04 5.28
N LYS A 106 8.45 23.21 4.06
CA LYS A 106 9.35 24.31 3.70
C LYS A 106 8.61 25.56 3.19
N ASN A 107 7.29 25.53 3.10
CA ASN A 107 6.54 26.67 2.58
C ASN A 107 6.46 27.82 3.60
N ALA A 108 6.60 29.04 3.09
CA ALA A 108 6.49 30.24 3.90
C ALA A 108 5.03 30.58 4.29
N LEU A 109 4.06 30.19 3.44
CA LEU A 109 2.66 30.62 3.54
C LEU A 109 1.79 29.70 4.41
N SER A 110 2.00 28.39 4.33
CA SER A 110 1.21 27.40 5.08
C SER A 110 2.12 26.33 5.65
N LYS A 111 2.35 26.42 6.96
CA LYS A 111 3.12 25.43 7.73
C LYS A 111 2.15 24.62 8.57
N GLY A 112 2.03 23.33 8.27
CA GLY A 112 1.22 22.38 9.03
C GLY A 112 -0.28 22.49 8.77
N TYR A 113 -1.09 22.13 9.78
CA TYR A 113 -2.54 21.98 9.68
C TYR A 113 -3.26 22.70 10.83
N ASN A 114 -4.14 23.65 10.47
CA ASN A 114 -4.95 24.39 11.42
C ASN A 114 -6.34 24.73 10.84
N PHE A 115 -7.32 24.87 11.72
CA PHE A 115 -8.67 25.28 11.35
C PHE A 115 -9.30 26.18 12.42
N ARG A 116 -10.32 26.95 12.04
CA ARG A 116 -11.07 27.82 12.95
C ARG A 116 -12.50 27.32 13.10
N PHE A 117 -12.99 27.29 14.32
CA PHE A 117 -14.39 27.01 14.64
C PHE A 117 -14.84 27.93 15.76
N ALA A 118 -16.13 28.24 15.84
CA ALA A 118 -16.68 29.09 16.88
C ALA A 118 -17.77 28.36 17.66
N LYS A 119 -17.79 28.55 18.98
CA LYS A 119 -18.93 28.19 19.81
C LYS A 119 -19.80 29.43 19.97
N TYR A 120 -21.06 29.33 19.59
CA TYR A 120 -22.03 30.42 19.63
C TYR A 120 -22.88 30.31 20.89
N TYR A 121 -23.16 31.45 21.47
CA TYR A 121 -23.89 31.59 22.73
C TYR A 121 -24.83 32.79 22.64
N LYS A 122 -25.82 32.82 23.53
CA LYS A 122 -26.77 33.91 23.64
C LYS A 122 -26.92 34.30 25.10
N MET A 123 -26.81 35.60 25.39
CA MET A 123 -27.01 36.13 26.73
C MET A 123 -28.52 36.22 27.07
N GLU A 124 -28.85 36.28 28.37
CA GLU A 124 -30.24 36.46 28.83
C GLU A 124 -30.90 37.74 28.30
N ASN A 125 -30.10 38.79 28.05
CA ASN A 125 -30.56 40.03 27.42
C ASN A 125 -30.82 39.92 25.90
N GLY A 126 -30.69 38.73 25.31
CA GLY A 126 -30.91 38.47 23.88
C GLY A 126 -29.71 38.75 22.97
N THR A 127 -28.57 39.20 23.50
CA THR A 127 -27.36 39.49 22.71
C THR A 127 -26.65 38.20 22.30
N ASP A 128 -26.34 38.07 21.01
CA ASP A 128 -25.56 36.96 20.48
C ASP A 128 -24.05 37.20 20.69
N PHE A 129 -23.32 36.20 21.15
CA PHE A 129 -21.86 36.24 21.27
C PHE A 129 -21.23 34.91 20.87
N ARG A 130 -19.92 34.92 20.59
CA ARG A 130 -19.19 33.69 20.22
C ARG A 130 -17.78 33.66 20.78
N THR A 131 -17.31 32.46 21.08
CA THR A 131 -15.90 32.18 21.32
C THR A 131 -15.31 31.55 20.07
N LEU A 132 -14.42 32.26 19.39
CA LEU A 132 -13.70 31.77 18.22
C LEU A 132 -12.42 31.04 18.65
N TYR A 133 -12.27 29.80 18.20
CA TYR A 133 -11.08 28.98 18.42
C TYR A 133 -10.30 28.86 17.11
N LYS A 134 -8.97 28.98 17.19
CA LYS A 134 -8.04 28.54 16.15
C LYS A 134 -7.30 27.31 16.68
N ALA A 135 -7.59 26.13 16.14
CA ALA A 135 -6.98 24.88 16.55
C ALA A 135 -5.86 24.49 15.58
N TYR A 136 -4.70 24.16 16.15
CA TYR A 136 -3.61 23.47 15.45
C TYR A 136 -3.71 22.00 15.83
N ALA A 137 -3.75 21.12 14.83
CA ALA A 137 -4.08 19.72 15.06
C ALA A 137 -3.21 18.79 14.20
N ILE A 138 -3.10 17.55 14.66
CA ILE A 138 -2.55 16.45 13.86
C ILE A 138 -3.73 15.69 13.28
N ARG A 139 -3.86 15.66 11.96
CA ARG A 139 -4.87 14.86 11.27
C ARG A 139 -4.30 13.48 10.99
N PHE A 140 -4.98 12.42 11.44
CA PHE A 140 -4.61 11.05 11.14
C PHE A 140 -5.53 10.50 10.05
N ASP A 141 -4.98 10.22 8.88
CA ASP A 141 -5.71 9.65 7.75
C ASP A 141 -5.39 8.15 7.65
N ILE A 142 -6.41 7.31 7.83
CA ILE A 142 -6.26 5.85 7.77
C ILE A 142 -6.44 5.40 6.31
N LEU A 143 -5.34 5.02 5.68
CA LEU A 143 -5.26 4.69 4.25
C LEU A 143 -5.18 3.18 4.08
N VAL A 144 -6.25 2.55 3.60
CA VAL A 144 -6.34 1.09 3.47
C VAL A 144 -6.18 0.69 2.01
N THR A 145 -5.18 -0.14 1.72
CA THR A 145 -4.94 -0.69 0.38
C THR A 145 -4.93 -2.21 0.41
N GLY A 146 -5.49 -2.84 -0.62
CA GLY A 146 -5.63 -4.29 -0.66
C GLY A 146 -5.39 -4.85 -2.05
N LEU A 147 -4.57 -5.89 -2.13
CA LEU A 147 -4.37 -6.73 -3.30
C LEU A 147 -4.54 -8.19 -2.88
N ALA A 148 -5.44 -8.90 -3.54
CA ALA A 148 -5.64 -10.33 -3.35
C ALA A 148 -5.43 -11.08 -4.66
N GLY A 149 -4.69 -12.19 -4.59
CA GLY A 149 -4.58 -13.19 -5.65
C GLY A 149 -5.24 -14.48 -5.20
N LYS A 150 -5.83 -15.21 -6.14
CA LYS A 150 -6.28 -16.59 -5.95
C LYS A 150 -6.07 -17.33 -7.26
N PHE A 151 -5.66 -18.59 -7.19
CA PHE A 151 -5.46 -19.43 -8.35
C PHE A 151 -6.73 -19.48 -9.21
N HIS A 152 -6.55 -19.33 -10.52
CA HIS A 152 -7.62 -19.41 -11.49
C HIS A 152 -7.09 -20.00 -12.79
N LEU A 153 -7.81 -20.97 -13.35
CA LEU A 153 -7.34 -21.73 -14.52
C LEU A 153 -7.14 -20.85 -15.77
N VAL A 154 -8.05 -19.91 -16.03
CA VAL A 154 -8.01 -19.05 -17.23
C VAL A 154 -6.71 -18.24 -17.38
N PRO A 155 -6.27 -17.41 -16.40
CA PRO A 155 -5.00 -16.69 -16.53
C PRO A 155 -3.79 -17.62 -16.54
N THR A 156 -3.85 -18.78 -15.87
CA THR A 156 -2.80 -19.79 -15.94
C THR A 156 -2.63 -20.33 -17.36
N LEU A 157 -3.72 -20.70 -18.04
CA LEU A 157 -3.67 -21.18 -19.43
C LEU A 157 -3.14 -20.12 -20.39
N ILE A 158 -3.58 -18.86 -20.25
CA ILE A 158 -3.08 -17.74 -21.07
C ILE A 158 -1.57 -17.57 -20.89
N ASN A 159 -1.08 -17.63 -19.64
CA ASN A 159 0.36 -17.53 -19.36
C ASN A 159 1.15 -18.71 -19.91
N ILE A 160 0.62 -19.94 -19.88
CA ILE A 160 1.26 -21.11 -20.51
C ILE A 160 1.35 -20.93 -22.02
N VAL A 161 0.26 -20.51 -22.68
CA VAL A 161 0.25 -20.24 -24.12
C VAL A 161 1.26 -19.16 -24.49
N ALA A 162 1.31 -18.06 -23.73
CA ALA A 162 2.27 -16.99 -23.93
C ALA A 162 3.71 -17.48 -23.77
N ALA A 163 3.98 -18.31 -22.75
CA ALA A 163 5.29 -18.89 -22.51
C ALA A 163 5.74 -19.81 -23.65
N VAL A 164 4.89 -20.74 -24.10
CA VAL A 164 5.18 -21.67 -25.20
C VAL A 164 5.42 -20.92 -26.51
N THR A 165 4.58 -19.93 -26.82
CA THR A 165 4.74 -19.12 -28.04
C THR A 165 6.05 -18.31 -28.02
N SER A 166 6.47 -17.86 -26.84
CA SER A 166 7.72 -17.09 -26.68
C SER A 166 8.99 -17.90 -26.93
N VAL A 167 8.95 -19.24 -26.78
CA VAL A 167 10.10 -20.13 -27.06
C VAL A 167 10.57 -20.02 -28.53
N GLY A 168 9.66 -19.69 -29.46
CA GLY A 168 9.98 -19.53 -30.88
C GLY A 168 11.03 -18.45 -31.17
N LEU A 169 11.19 -17.44 -30.30
CA LEU A 169 12.23 -16.41 -30.46
C LEU A 169 13.64 -17.00 -30.39
N GLY A 170 13.83 -18.09 -29.65
CA GLY A 170 15.11 -18.80 -29.58
C GLY A 170 15.52 -19.39 -30.92
N ALA A 171 14.57 -19.99 -31.66
CA ALA A 171 14.83 -20.54 -32.99
C ALA A 171 15.28 -19.45 -33.98
N PHE A 172 14.63 -18.29 -33.94
CA PHE A 172 15.03 -17.13 -34.75
C PHE A 172 16.47 -16.68 -34.46
N LEU A 173 16.85 -16.54 -33.18
CA LEU A 173 18.21 -16.17 -32.81
C LEU A 173 19.23 -17.24 -33.23
N CYS A 174 18.92 -18.52 -33.00
CA CYS A 174 19.75 -19.63 -33.42
C CYS A 174 19.95 -19.65 -34.94
N ASP A 175 18.90 -19.36 -35.72
CA ASP A 175 18.98 -19.26 -37.18
C ASP A 175 19.92 -18.13 -37.62
N VAL A 176 19.81 -16.94 -37.01
CA VAL A 176 20.70 -15.81 -37.32
C VAL A 176 22.16 -16.18 -37.06
N ILE A 177 22.44 -16.83 -35.93
CA ILE A 177 23.80 -17.26 -35.56
C ILE A 177 24.30 -18.33 -36.54
N LEU A 178 23.52 -19.38 -36.77
CA LEU A 178 23.89 -20.55 -37.56
C LEU A 178 24.12 -20.22 -39.04
N LEU A 179 23.32 -19.32 -39.60
CA LEU A 179 23.41 -18.97 -41.02
C LEU A 179 24.40 -17.85 -41.32
N ASN A 180 24.83 -17.04 -40.34
CA ASN A 180 25.70 -15.88 -40.63
C ASN A 180 27.04 -15.88 -39.91
N PHE A 181 27.17 -16.55 -38.76
CA PHE A 181 28.35 -16.45 -37.90
C PHE A 181 29.13 -17.75 -37.73
N LEU A 182 28.61 -18.90 -38.20
CA LEU A 182 29.34 -20.17 -38.19
C LEU A 182 30.18 -20.36 -39.45
N LYS A 183 31.37 -20.95 -39.30
CA LYS A 183 32.31 -21.22 -40.42
C LYS A 183 31.72 -22.11 -41.53
N GLY A 184 30.68 -22.90 -41.23
CA GLY A 184 29.95 -23.74 -42.19
C GLY A 184 28.66 -23.11 -42.72
N ALA A 185 28.46 -21.79 -42.55
CA ALA A 185 27.22 -21.08 -42.89
C ALA A 185 26.67 -21.42 -44.29
N ASP A 186 27.51 -21.47 -45.31
CA ASP A 186 27.08 -21.73 -46.69
C ASP A 186 26.51 -23.15 -46.87
N GLN A 187 27.05 -24.14 -46.16
CA GLN A 187 26.50 -25.49 -46.14
C GLN A 187 25.12 -25.55 -45.48
N TYR A 188 24.92 -24.77 -44.41
CA TYR A 188 23.62 -24.69 -43.73
C TYR A 188 22.58 -23.93 -44.56
N LYS A 189 22.97 -22.85 -45.25
CA LYS A 189 22.09 -22.12 -46.17
C LYS A 189 21.63 -23.02 -47.31
N ALA A 190 22.55 -23.75 -47.94
CA ALA A 190 22.22 -24.67 -49.04
C ALA A 190 21.28 -25.81 -48.62
N LYS A 191 21.32 -26.26 -47.35
CA LYS A 191 20.39 -27.25 -46.82
C LYS A 191 19.03 -26.68 -46.39
N LYS A 192 18.97 -25.39 -46.06
CA LYS A 192 17.76 -24.75 -45.52
C LYS A 192 16.91 -24.10 -46.61
N PHE A 193 17.53 -23.50 -47.61
CA PHE A 193 16.83 -22.76 -48.67
C PHE A 193 16.86 -23.56 -49.97
N GLU A 194 15.70 -23.76 -50.58
CA GLU A 194 15.54 -24.27 -51.94
C GLU A 194 15.09 -23.09 -52.82
N GLU A 195 15.95 -22.68 -53.74
CA GLU A 195 15.66 -21.55 -54.65
C GLU A 195 14.84 -22.05 -55.84
N VAL A 196 13.70 -21.39 -56.11
CA VAL A 196 12.81 -21.71 -57.23
C VAL A 196 12.73 -20.50 -58.17
N SER A 197 12.80 -20.75 -59.48
CA SER A 197 12.67 -19.71 -60.51
C SER A 197 11.26 -19.67 -61.11
N GLU A 198 10.79 -18.50 -61.56
CA GLU A 198 9.44 -18.30 -62.12
C GLU A 198 9.11 -19.23 -63.31
N SER A 199 10.10 -19.77 -64.01
CA SER A 199 9.90 -20.74 -65.10
C SER A 199 9.57 -22.16 -64.62
N GLN A 200 9.62 -22.43 -63.32
CA GLN A 200 9.37 -23.72 -62.69
C GLN A 200 8.09 -23.75 -61.83
N ILE A 201 7.34 -22.64 -61.80
CA ILE A 201 6.02 -22.51 -61.16
C ILE A 201 4.94 -22.55 -62.26
#